data_AF-A0A520I0C9-F1
#
_entry.id   AF-A0A520I0C9-F1
#
_cell.length_a   1.000
_cell.length_b   1.000
_cell.length_c   1.000
_cell.angle_alpha   90.00
_cell.angle_beta   90.00
_cell.angle_gamma   90.00
#
_symmetry.space_group_name_H-M   'P 1'
#
loop_
_entity.id
_entity.type
_entity.pdbx_description
1 polymer ?
#
loop_
_entity_poly.entity_id
_entity_poly.type
_entity_poly.pdbx_seq_one_letter_code
_entity_poly.pdbx_strand_id
1 'polypeptide(L)'
;MNNPSSRTALLAAVSASLIACSAAAPAEEQGAPAAAPAAATAQGGLPFAVTPVADLDAPWALAFLPDGRMLVTEKQGQMLLLSADGKQRQTVATITVDAAGQGGLMDVVPAPDFATSRRVYFSYSAAGEGGKHVILARGRLRPDGGNAGGERLGEIEAIYRATPLVEGNGHYSGRIAFSPDGRYLFFTNGDRQKFTPAQEKT
;
A
#
# COMPACT_ATOMS: atom_id res chain seq x y z
N MET A 1 -46.74 -34.16 85.79
CA MET A 1 -45.88 -34.89 84.84
C MET A 1 -46.14 -34.33 83.44
N ASN A 2 -45.04 -33.94 82.79
CA ASN A 2 -44.84 -33.46 81.43
C ASN A 2 -45.38 -32.09 80.95
N ASN A 3 -44.38 -31.38 80.40
CA ASN A 3 -44.23 -30.08 79.76
C ASN A 3 -44.30 -30.27 78.21
N PRO A 4 -43.99 -29.31 77.32
CA PRO A 4 -44.90 -28.32 76.75
C PRO A 4 -44.87 -28.16 75.20
N SER A 5 -45.76 -27.29 74.70
CA SER A 5 -45.62 -26.28 73.61
C SER A 5 -45.12 -26.61 72.18
N SER A 6 -46.06 -26.49 71.22
CA SER A 6 -46.16 -25.52 70.10
C SER A 6 -44.95 -25.15 69.21
N ARG A 7 -45.01 -25.45 67.89
CA ARG A 7 -45.26 -24.53 66.73
C ARG A 7 -44.79 -25.07 65.36
N THR A 8 -45.75 -25.11 64.42
CA THR A 8 -45.75 -24.78 62.98
C THR A 8 -44.46 -24.80 62.12
N ALA A 9 -44.48 -25.54 61.00
CA ALA A 9 -44.12 -25.05 59.66
C ALA A 9 -44.55 -26.07 58.57
N LEU A 10 -45.33 -25.60 57.60
CA LEU A 10 -45.79 -26.32 56.41
C LEU A 10 -44.85 -25.96 55.25
N LEU A 11 -44.22 -26.94 54.59
CA LEU A 11 -43.60 -26.77 53.28
C LEU A 11 -44.09 -27.84 52.32
N ALA A 12 -44.84 -27.41 51.31
CA ALA A 12 -45.22 -28.20 50.15
C ALA A 12 -44.05 -28.20 49.15
N ALA A 13 -43.61 -29.39 48.73
CA ALA A 13 -42.68 -29.55 47.61
C ALA A 13 -43.45 -30.17 46.42
N VAL A 14 -43.56 -29.37 45.36
CA VAL A 14 -44.20 -29.70 44.08
C VAL A 14 -43.37 -30.73 43.33
N SER A 15 -43.97 -31.85 42.94
CA SER A 15 -43.36 -32.87 42.08
C SER A 15 -43.54 -32.48 40.61
N ALA A 16 -42.46 -32.15 39.91
CA ALA A 16 -42.48 -31.84 38.49
C ALA A 16 -42.25 -33.11 37.66
N SER A 17 -43.28 -33.57 36.97
CA SER A 17 -43.24 -34.66 36.00
C SER A 17 -42.62 -34.18 34.68
N LEU A 18 -41.53 -34.80 34.25
CA LEU A 18 -40.93 -34.57 32.92
C LEU A 18 -41.71 -35.35 31.86
N ILE A 19 -42.49 -34.63 31.06
CA ILE A 19 -43.16 -35.14 29.86
C ILE A 19 -42.13 -35.09 28.71
N ALA A 20 -41.70 -36.25 28.23
CA ALA A 20 -40.88 -36.37 27.03
C ALA A 20 -41.76 -36.23 25.77
N CYS A 21 -41.80 -35.03 25.18
CA CYS A 21 -42.37 -34.81 23.86
C CYS A 21 -41.32 -35.09 22.77
N SER A 22 -41.54 -36.13 21.98
CA SER A 22 -40.83 -36.33 20.71
C SER A 22 -41.34 -35.31 19.68
N ALA A 23 -40.49 -34.36 19.29
CA ALA A 23 -40.72 -33.50 18.14
C ALA A 23 -39.75 -33.93 17.02
N ALA A 24 -40.31 -34.36 15.90
CA ALA A 24 -39.57 -34.66 14.69
C ALA A 24 -38.89 -33.39 14.17
N ALA A 25 -37.55 -33.44 14.00
CA ALA A 25 -36.80 -32.37 13.37
C ALA A 25 -37.07 -32.34 11.85
N PRO A 26 -37.14 -31.16 11.21
CA PRO A 26 -37.24 -31.08 9.76
C PRO A 26 -35.93 -31.55 9.12
N ALA A 27 -36.03 -32.22 7.98
CA ALA A 27 -34.90 -32.64 7.17
C ALA A 27 -34.18 -31.40 6.60
N GLU A 28 -32.88 -31.26 6.87
CA GLU A 28 -32.03 -30.29 6.20
C GLU A 28 -31.81 -30.73 4.75
N GLU A 29 -32.24 -29.88 3.82
CA GLU A 29 -32.00 -30.02 2.38
C GLU A 29 -30.49 -29.84 2.13
N GLN A 30 -29.80 -30.94 1.85
CA GLN A 30 -28.38 -30.94 1.49
C GLN A 30 -28.19 -30.25 0.14
N GLY A 31 -27.94 -28.94 0.19
CA GLY A 31 -27.49 -28.17 -0.96
C GLY A 31 -26.21 -28.77 -1.53
N ALA A 32 -26.24 -29.12 -2.82
CA ALA A 32 -25.08 -29.62 -3.55
C ALA A 32 -23.88 -28.67 -3.38
N PRO A 33 -22.64 -29.19 -3.24
CA PRO A 33 -21.47 -28.33 -3.09
C PRO A 33 -21.35 -27.46 -4.35
N ALA A 34 -21.41 -26.14 -4.14
CA ALA A 34 -21.10 -25.18 -5.19
C ALA A 34 -19.68 -25.47 -5.68
N ALA A 35 -19.57 -25.87 -6.95
CA ALA A 35 -18.28 -26.09 -7.59
C ALA A 35 -17.47 -24.79 -7.49
N ALA A 36 -16.37 -24.83 -6.72
CA ALA A 36 -15.40 -23.75 -6.73
C ALA A 36 -14.96 -23.50 -8.18
N PRO A 37 -14.83 -22.23 -8.62
CA PRO A 37 -14.36 -21.95 -9.96
C PRO A 37 -13.03 -22.67 -10.18
N ALA A 38 -12.97 -23.48 -11.24
CA ALA A 38 -11.77 -24.20 -11.61
C ALA A 38 -10.60 -23.20 -11.67
N ALA A 39 -9.62 -23.39 -10.79
CA ALA A 39 -8.43 -22.57 -10.76
C ALA A 39 -7.81 -22.60 -12.16
N ALA A 40 -7.81 -21.45 -12.84
CA ALA A 40 -7.04 -21.29 -14.06
C ALA A 40 -5.60 -21.66 -13.71
N THR A 41 -5.11 -22.77 -14.26
CA THR A 41 -3.76 -23.26 -14.00
C THR A 41 -2.79 -22.14 -14.34
N ALA A 42 -2.15 -21.61 -13.29
CA ALA A 42 -1.17 -20.56 -13.40
C ALA A 42 -0.09 -20.95 -14.41
N GLN A 43 0.24 -20.01 -15.29
CA GLN A 43 1.35 -20.17 -16.22
C GLN A 43 2.63 -20.44 -15.41
N GLY A 44 3.28 -21.59 -15.65
CA GLY A 44 4.58 -21.92 -15.04
C GLY A 44 4.56 -22.58 -13.66
N GLY A 45 3.42 -23.09 -13.17
CA GLY A 45 3.39 -23.84 -11.91
C GLY A 45 3.46 -22.98 -10.63
N LEU A 46 3.21 -21.68 -10.76
CA LEU A 46 3.11 -20.77 -9.63
C LEU A 46 1.82 -21.04 -8.83
N PRO A 47 1.81 -20.80 -7.50
CA PRO A 47 0.59 -20.93 -6.69
C PRO A 47 -0.39 -19.76 -6.89
N PHE A 48 -0.20 -18.92 -7.91
CA PHE A 48 -1.02 -17.75 -8.24
C PHE A 48 -1.04 -17.51 -9.75
N ALA A 49 -2.13 -16.92 -10.25
CA ALA A 49 -2.23 -16.51 -11.65
C ALA A 49 -1.41 -15.22 -11.91
N VAL A 50 -0.80 -15.14 -13.09
CA VAL A 50 -0.11 -13.95 -13.58
C VAL A 50 -0.90 -13.39 -14.76
N THR A 51 -1.18 -12.09 -14.72
CA THR A 51 -1.89 -11.39 -15.79
C THR A 51 -1.07 -10.18 -16.20
N PRO A 52 -0.64 -10.07 -17.47
CA PRO A 52 -0.05 -8.84 -17.99
C PRO A 52 -1.06 -7.69 -17.93
N VAL A 53 -0.66 -6.55 -17.39
CA VAL A 53 -1.54 -5.36 -17.24
C VAL A 53 -1.16 -4.25 -18.21
N ALA A 54 0.14 -3.93 -18.32
CA ALA A 54 0.63 -2.88 -19.18
C ALA A 54 2.08 -3.14 -19.59
N ASP A 55 2.45 -2.67 -20.78
CA ASP A 55 3.83 -2.51 -21.22
C ASP A 55 4.31 -1.11 -20.83
N LEU A 56 5.48 -1.03 -20.20
CA LEU A 56 6.09 0.17 -19.63
C LEU A 56 7.56 0.22 -20.04
N ASP A 57 8.14 1.41 -20.18
CA ASP A 57 9.46 1.56 -20.78
C ASP A 57 10.58 1.10 -19.83
N ALA A 58 10.60 1.68 -18.62
CA ALA A 58 11.56 1.33 -17.57
C ALA A 58 10.95 1.62 -16.19
N PRO A 59 9.90 0.89 -15.79
CA PRO A 59 9.20 1.16 -14.54
C PRO A 59 10.10 0.86 -13.34
N TRP A 60 9.99 1.70 -12.30
CA TRP A 60 10.74 1.51 -11.05
C TRP A 60 9.83 1.14 -9.89
N ALA A 61 8.77 1.91 -9.65
CA ALA A 61 7.76 1.63 -8.62
C ALA A 61 6.34 1.83 -9.16
N LEU A 62 5.41 1.21 -8.46
CA LEU A 62 3.98 1.45 -8.58
C LEU A 62 3.36 1.62 -7.20
N ALA A 63 2.29 2.42 -7.12
CA ALA A 63 1.46 2.54 -5.94
C ALA A 63 -0.03 2.66 -6.31
N PHE A 64 -0.86 1.89 -5.63
CA PHE A 64 -2.32 1.98 -5.78
C PHE A 64 -2.86 3.22 -5.08
N LEU A 65 -3.82 3.86 -5.75
CA LEU A 65 -4.62 4.94 -5.18
C LEU A 65 -5.93 4.37 -4.61
N PRO A 66 -6.61 5.08 -3.69
CA PRO A 66 -7.87 4.62 -3.10
C PRO A 66 -9.01 4.38 -4.11
N ASP A 67 -8.94 4.98 -5.29
CA ASP A 67 -9.91 4.81 -6.38
C ASP A 67 -9.55 3.63 -7.33
N GLY A 68 -8.52 2.86 -7.00
CA GLY A 68 -8.08 1.69 -7.77
C GLY A 68 -7.14 2.02 -8.93
N ARG A 69 -6.90 3.30 -9.25
CA ARG A 69 -5.86 3.69 -10.20
C ARG A 69 -4.47 3.42 -9.61
N MET A 70 -3.46 3.43 -10.47
CA MET A 70 -2.06 3.25 -10.07
C MET A 70 -1.23 4.44 -10.50
N LEU A 71 -0.37 4.94 -9.60
CA LEU A 71 0.77 5.76 -10.00
C LEU A 71 1.93 4.83 -10.33
N VAL A 72 2.63 5.10 -11.43
CA VAL A 72 3.80 4.36 -11.86
C VAL A 72 4.91 5.36 -12.16
N THR A 73 6.12 5.07 -11.70
CA THR A 73 7.31 5.85 -12.06
C THR A 73 8.11 5.12 -13.10
N GLU A 74 8.56 5.84 -14.12
CA GLU A 74 9.53 5.34 -15.07
C GLU A 74 10.85 6.07 -14.92
N LYS A 75 11.94 5.32 -15.04
CA LYS A 75 13.30 5.75 -14.76
C LYS A 75 13.68 7.09 -15.42
N GLN A 76 13.16 7.37 -16.62
CA GLN A 76 13.45 8.58 -17.39
C GLN A 76 12.71 9.85 -16.91
N GLY A 77 11.95 9.78 -15.80
CA GLY A 77 11.32 10.95 -15.19
C GLY A 77 9.81 11.01 -15.35
N GLN A 78 9.19 10.08 -16.06
CA GLN A 78 7.73 10.08 -16.26
C GLN A 78 7.03 9.51 -15.02
N MET A 79 6.09 10.27 -14.47
CA MET A 79 5.10 9.74 -13.54
C MET A 79 3.79 9.53 -14.30
N LEU A 80 3.37 8.28 -14.37
CA LEU A 80 2.17 7.85 -15.07
C LEU A 80 1.04 7.59 -14.07
N LEU A 81 -0.19 7.87 -14.50
CA LEU A 81 -1.42 7.42 -13.85
C LEU A 81 -2.12 6.43 -14.76
N LEU A 82 -2.33 5.21 -14.26
CA LEU A 82 -2.93 4.10 -14.99
C LEU A 82 -4.28 3.71 -14.38
N SER A 83 -5.23 3.28 -15.20
CA SER A 83 -6.39 2.51 -14.72
C SER A 83 -5.94 1.16 -14.14
N ALA A 84 -6.77 0.55 -13.29
CA ALA A 84 -6.49 -0.76 -12.69
C ALA A 84 -6.18 -1.85 -13.73
N ASP A 85 -6.77 -1.75 -14.93
CA ASP A 85 -6.55 -2.67 -16.05
C ASP A 85 -5.46 -2.22 -17.02
N GLY A 86 -4.75 -1.13 -16.72
CA GLY A 86 -3.65 -0.60 -17.52
C GLY A 86 -4.02 0.04 -18.86
N LYS A 87 -5.30 -0.02 -19.27
CA LYS A 87 -5.73 0.42 -20.61
C LYS A 87 -5.74 1.94 -20.77
N GLN A 88 -6.07 2.67 -19.71
CA GLN A 88 -6.00 4.11 -19.69
C GLN A 88 -4.70 4.52 -19.02
N ARG A 89 -3.91 5.35 -19.70
CA ARG A 89 -2.65 5.87 -19.17
C ARG A 89 -2.52 7.36 -19.45
N GLN A 90 -1.99 8.10 -18.48
CA GLN A 90 -1.70 9.52 -18.62
C GLN A 90 -0.38 9.85 -17.92
N THR A 91 0.49 10.61 -18.57
CA THR A 91 1.63 11.24 -17.88
C THR A 91 1.11 12.40 -17.03
N VAL A 92 1.21 12.29 -15.71
CA VAL A 92 0.76 13.32 -14.77
C VAL A 92 1.88 14.26 -14.34
N ALA A 93 3.14 13.86 -14.53
CA ALA A 93 4.32 14.70 -14.32
C ALA A 93 5.51 14.22 -15.15
N THR A 94 6.36 15.15 -15.54
CA THR A 94 7.72 14.86 -16.04
C THR A 94 8.71 15.52 -15.10
N ILE A 95 9.46 14.70 -14.37
CA ILE A 95 10.47 15.14 -13.42
C ILE A 95 11.82 15.14 -14.12
N THR A 96 12.57 16.24 -14.04
CA THR A 96 13.96 16.26 -14.49
C THR A 96 14.81 15.42 -13.55
N VAL A 97 15.42 14.35 -14.08
CA VAL A 97 16.22 13.38 -13.31
C VAL A 97 17.60 13.17 -13.95
N ASP A 98 18.55 12.67 -13.17
CA ASP A 98 19.75 12.02 -13.70
C ASP A 98 19.50 10.51 -13.79
N ALA A 99 19.23 9.99 -14.98
CA ALA A 99 18.86 8.58 -15.18
C ALA A 99 20.05 7.64 -15.52
N ALA A 100 21.28 8.08 -15.25
CA ALA A 100 22.48 7.30 -15.53
C ALA A 100 22.62 6.13 -14.55
N GLY A 101 23.02 4.96 -15.05
CA GLY A 101 23.20 3.75 -14.24
C GLY A 101 21.93 3.39 -13.44
N GLN A 102 22.02 3.40 -12.11
CA GLN A 102 20.92 3.10 -11.19
C GLN A 102 20.06 4.33 -10.85
N GLY A 103 20.40 5.51 -11.35
CA GLY A 103 19.60 6.72 -11.13
C GLY A 103 18.34 6.76 -11.99
N GLY A 104 17.39 7.61 -11.63
CA GLY A 104 16.17 7.91 -12.36
C GLY A 104 15.11 8.51 -11.44
N LEU A 105 13.87 8.55 -11.92
CA LEU A 105 12.70 8.64 -11.05
C LEU A 105 12.47 7.25 -10.44
N MET A 106 12.40 7.20 -9.11
CA MET A 106 12.44 5.98 -8.33
C MET A 106 11.11 5.77 -7.62
N ASP A 107 11.07 5.78 -6.29
CA ASP A 107 9.90 5.33 -5.55
C ASP A 107 8.74 6.33 -5.65
N VAL A 108 7.51 5.84 -5.45
CA VAL A 108 6.31 6.66 -5.35
C VAL A 108 5.36 6.06 -4.33
N VAL A 109 4.89 6.88 -3.40
CA VAL A 109 3.99 6.44 -2.32
C VAL A 109 2.95 7.53 -2.06
N PRO A 110 1.63 7.23 -2.12
CA PRO A 110 0.60 8.16 -1.69
C PRO A 110 0.72 8.41 -0.18
N ALA A 111 0.43 9.63 0.25
CA ALA A 111 0.36 9.96 1.66
C ALA A 111 -0.71 9.11 2.37
N PRO A 112 -0.57 8.81 3.68
CA PRO A 112 -1.61 8.11 4.44
C PRO A 112 -2.98 8.79 4.36
N ASP A 113 -3.00 10.12 4.20
CA ASP A 113 -4.19 10.95 4.06
C ASP A 113 -4.53 11.29 2.59
N PHE A 114 -4.04 10.53 1.61
CA PHE A 114 -4.18 10.85 0.18
C PHE A 114 -5.62 11.12 -0.26
N ALA A 115 -6.61 10.43 0.34
CA ALA A 115 -8.03 10.64 0.03
C ALA A 115 -8.48 12.11 0.19
N THR A 116 -7.84 12.87 1.08
CA THR A 116 -8.14 14.28 1.32
C THR A 116 -7.00 15.19 0.85
N SER A 117 -5.75 14.86 1.18
CA SER A 117 -4.59 15.71 0.86
C SER A 117 -4.22 15.65 -0.61
N ARG A 118 -4.48 14.50 -1.26
CA ARG A 118 -4.02 14.15 -2.61
C ARG A 118 -2.50 14.24 -2.77
N ARG A 119 -1.75 14.11 -1.67
CA ARG A 119 -0.29 14.23 -1.66
C ARG A 119 0.37 12.91 -2.00
N VAL A 120 1.40 12.98 -2.83
CA VAL A 120 2.23 11.84 -3.22
C VAL A 120 3.67 12.20 -2.89
N TYR A 121 4.40 11.25 -2.33
CA TYR A 121 5.83 11.34 -2.07
C TYR A 121 6.56 10.50 -3.10
N PHE A 122 7.68 11.00 -3.60
CA PHE A 122 8.47 10.29 -4.59
C PHE A 122 9.95 10.65 -4.45
N SER A 123 10.81 9.76 -4.94
CA SER A 123 12.25 9.96 -4.92
C SER A 123 12.83 9.96 -6.32
N TYR A 124 13.92 10.70 -6.51
CA TYR A 124 14.62 10.73 -7.78
C TYR A 124 16.09 11.12 -7.59
N SER A 125 16.94 10.70 -8.51
CA SER A 125 18.32 11.19 -8.60
C SER A 125 18.38 12.48 -9.41
N ALA A 126 19.23 13.39 -8.97
CA ALA A 126 19.51 14.64 -9.68
C ALA A 126 21.01 14.90 -9.73
N ALA A 127 21.42 15.64 -10.75
CA ALA A 127 22.76 16.18 -10.88
C ALA A 127 22.79 17.64 -10.39
N GLY A 128 23.92 18.05 -9.84
CA GLY A 128 24.22 19.43 -9.47
C GLY A 128 25.71 19.69 -9.64
N GLU A 129 26.16 20.86 -9.20
CA GLU A 129 27.60 21.17 -9.19
C GLU A 129 28.35 20.20 -8.28
N GLY A 130 29.40 19.58 -8.80
CA GLY A 130 30.25 18.64 -8.05
C GLY A 130 29.71 17.22 -7.89
N GLY A 131 28.57 16.87 -8.50
CA GLY A 131 28.15 15.48 -8.62
C GLY A 131 26.64 15.27 -8.58
N LYS A 132 26.23 14.13 -8.02
CA LYS A 132 24.86 13.63 -8.06
C LYS A 132 24.38 13.19 -6.68
N HIS A 133 23.09 13.28 -6.46
CA HIS A 133 22.45 12.89 -5.19
C HIS A 133 21.05 12.33 -5.39
N VAL A 134 20.47 11.79 -4.31
CA VAL A 134 19.05 11.43 -4.25
C VAL A 134 18.24 12.52 -3.55
N ILE A 135 17.05 12.78 -4.07
CA ILE A 135 16.08 13.73 -3.54
C ILE A 135 14.82 12.96 -3.13
N LEU A 136 14.27 13.31 -1.97
CA LEU A 136 12.89 13.01 -1.60
C LEU A 136 12.05 14.26 -1.84
N ALA A 137 10.99 14.13 -2.61
CA ALA A 137 10.05 15.19 -2.92
C ALA A 137 8.62 14.75 -2.64
N ARG A 138 7.72 15.73 -2.63
CA ARG A 138 6.28 15.49 -2.64
C ARG A 138 5.60 16.43 -3.61
N GLY A 139 4.44 16.02 -4.11
CA GLY A 139 3.55 16.83 -4.93
C GLY A 139 2.09 16.54 -4.60
N ARG A 140 1.18 17.24 -5.26
CA ARG A 140 -0.26 17.08 -5.11
C ARG A 140 -0.90 16.72 -6.44
N LEU A 141 -1.61 15.59 -6.48
CA LEU A 141 -2.35 15.13 -7.65
C LEU A 141 -3.70 15.86 -7.72
N ARG A 142 -3.90 16.64 -8.77
CA ARG A 142 -5.06 17.52 -8.92
C ARG A 142 -5.58 17.51 -10.36
N PRO A 143 -6.85 17.87 -10.58
CA PRO A 143 -7.36 18.04 -11.94
C PRO A 143 -6.46 18.95 -12.77
N ASP A 144 -6.23 18.57 -14.03
CA ASP A 144 -5.37 19.29 -14.97
C ASP A 144 -5.97 20.65 -15.40
N GLY A 145 -7.22 20.94 -15.00
CA GLY A 145 -7.90 22.21 -15.28
C GLY A 145 -8.23 22.45 -16.76
N GLY A 146 -7.72 21.60 -17.66
CA GLY A 146 -8.10 21.56 -19.06
C GLY A 146 -9.45 20.89 -19.29
N ASN A 147 -10.03 21.12 -20.47
CA ASN A 147 -11.36 20.64 -20.87
C ASN A 147 -11.48 19.10 -20.96
N ALA A 148 -10.38 18.35 -20.80
CA ALA A 148 -10.31 16.91 -21.01
C ALA A 148 -10.37 16.06 -19.71
N GLY A 149 -10.58 16.67 -18.54
CA GLY A 149 -10.79 15.91 -17.29
C GLY A 149 -9.58 15.10 -16.80
N GLY A 150 -8.36 15.44 -17.24
CA GLY A 150 -7.12 14.77 -16.83
C GLY A 150 -6.64 15.15 -15.43
N GLU A 151 -5.60 14.48 -14.95
CA GLU A 151 -4.92 14.78 -13.67
C GLU A 151 -3.51 15.30 -13.92
N ARG A 152 -2.97 16.12 -13.02
CA ARG A 152 -1.56 16.52 -13.03
C ARG A 152 -1.00 16.53 -11.62
N LEU A 153 0.29 16.21 -11.48
CA LEU A 153 1.02 16.43 -10.25
C LEU A 153 1.55 17.86 -10.25
N GLY A 154 1.05 18.68 -9.31
CA GLY A 154 1.54 20.04 -9.09
C GLY A 154 2.12 20.19 -7.69
N GLU A 155 2.45 21.44 -7.31
CA GLU A 155 2.92 21.77 -5.95
C GLU A 155 4.12 20.89 -5.54
N ILE A 156 5.00 20.63 -6.52
CA ILE A 156 6.16 19.76 -6.33
C ILE A 156 7.21 20.51 -5.53
N GLU A 157 7.61 19.92 -4.42
CA GLU A 157 8.67 20.44 -3.56
C GLU A 157 9.61 19.33 -3.10
N ALA A 158 10.91 19.61 -3.11
CA ALA A 158 11.89 18.74 -2.47
C ALA A 158 11.85 18.97 -0.96
N ILE A 159 11.71 17.90 -0.19
CA ILE A 159 11.69 17.95 1.29
C ILE A 159 12.97 17.41 1.92
N TYR A 160 13.77 16.65 1.16
CA TYR A 160 15.12 16.27 1.54
C TYR A 160 16.01 16.14 0.30
N ARG A 161 17.27 16.57 0.44
CA ARG A 161 18.30 16.47 -0.58
C ARG A 161 19.53 15.85 0.07
N ALA A 162 19.97 14.68 -0.42
CA ALA A 162 21.16 14.06 0.11
C ALA A 162 22.40 14.94 -0.15
N THR A 163 23.28 15.01 0.84
CA THR A 163 24.58 15.69 0.77
C THR A 163 25.65 14.78 1.38
N PRO A 164 26.92 14.92 0.95
CA PRO A 164 27.38 15.72 -0.19
C PRO A 164 26.89 15.15 -1.55
N LEU A 165 26.95 15.98 -2.59
CA LEU A 165 26.83 15.49 -3.96
C LEU A 165 28.14 14.76 -4.31
N VAL A 166 28.04 13.63 -5.00
CA VAL A 166 29.21 12.84 -5.38
C VAL A 166 29.08 12.28 -6.79
N GLU A 167 30.22 12.13 -7.46
CA GLU A 167 30.30 11.52 -8.78
C GLU A 167 29.97 10.02 -8.76
N GLY A 168 29.44 9.52 -9.88
CA GLY A 168 29.08 8.11 -10.08
C GLY A 168 27.58 7.86 -10.18
N ASN A 169 27.22 6.63 -10.59
CA ASN A 169 25.86 6.30 -11.07
C ASN A 169 25.17 5.18 -10.27
N GLY A 170 25.69 4.80 -9.09
CA GLY A 170 25.19 3.65 -8.32
C GLY A 170 24.88 3.95 -6.85
N HIS A 171 24.08 3.10 -6.20
CA HIS A 171 23.75 3.15 -4.77
C HIS A 171 23.00 4.42 -4.35
N TYR A 172 21.93 4.78 -5.06
CA TYR A 172 21.01 5.86 -4.65
C TYR A 172 20.00 5.39 -3.59
N SER A 173 19.65 4.10 -3.59
CA SER A 173 18.55 3.53 -2.80
C SER A 173 17.20 4.16 -3.17
N GLY A 174 16.63 5.05 -2.35
CA GLY A 174 15.47 5.87 -2.71
C GLY A 174 14.10 5.33 -2.30
N ARG A 175 14.02 4.20 -1.58
CA ARG A 175 12.74 3.67 -1.06
C ARG A 175 12.14 4.59 0.01
N ILE A 176 10.82 4.73 -0.01
CA ILE A 176 9.97 5.50 0.89
C ILE A 176 8.99 4.55 1.57
N ALA A 177 8.75 4.73 2.86
CA ALA A 177 7.68 4.05 3.58
C ALA A 177 7.10 4.95 4.67
N PHE A 178 5.78 4.95 4.83
CA PHE A 178 5.15 5.52 6.01
C PHE A 178 5.05 4.47 7.12
N SER A 179 5.19 4.90 8.38
CA SER A 179 4.85 4.04 9.52
C SER A 179 3.38 3.63 9.46
N PRO A 180 2.97 2.48 10.05
CA PRO A 180 1.58 2.05 10.06
C PRO A 180 0.60 3.07 10.66
N ASP A 181 1.07 3.91 11.59
CA ASP A 181 0.30 4.99 12.21
C ASP A 181 0.37 6.32 11.42
N GLY A 182 1.08 6.35 10.30
CA GLY A 182 1.26 7.50 9.42
C GLY A 182 2.08 8.66 10.00
N ARG A 183 2.63 8.53 11.22
CA ARG A 183 3.33 9.62 11.92
C ARG A 183 4.76 9.84 11.43
N TYR A 184 5.40 8.82 10.87
CA TYR A 184 6.77 8.86 10.40
C TYR A 184 6.86 8.49 8.93
N LEU A 185 7.80 9.13 8.25
CA LEU A 185 8.25 8.75 6.92
C LEU A 185 9.68 8.24 7.05
N PHE A 186 9.91 7.03 6.55
CA PHE A 186 11.23 6.44 6.37
C PHE A 186 11.66 6.62 4.92
N PHE A 187 12.89 7.08 4.73
CA PHE A 187 13.50 7.25 3.43
C PHE A 187 14.90 6.66 3.45
N THR A 188 15.22 5.87 2.43
CA THR A 188 16.53 5.21 2.33
C THR A 188 17.47 6.00 1.43
N ASN A 189 18.66 6.27 1.93
CA ASN A 189 19.73 6.95 1.20
C ASN A 189 20.93 5.99 1.11
N GLY A 190 21.36 5.68 -0.12
CA GLY A 190 22.49 4.78 -0.34
C GLY A 190 23.84 5.49 -0.21
N ASP A 191 24.89 4.70 0.02
CA ASP A 191 26.27 5.19 0.21
C ASP A 191 26.94 5.75 -1.06
N ARG A 192 26.25 5.74 -2.21
CA ARG A 192 26.75 6.25 -3.50
C ARG A 192 28.01 5.55 -4.05
N GLN A 193 28.27 4.31 -3.62
CA GLN A 193 29.52 3.56 -3.84
C GLN A 193 30.74 4.28 -3.26
N LYS A 194 30.51 5.13 -2.26
CA LYS A 194 31.56 5.83 -1.53
C LYS A 194 31.74 5.11 -0.21
N PHE A 195 32.87 4.43 -0.10
CA PHE A 195 33.27 3.74 1.13
C PHE A 195 33.48 4.70 2.31
N THR A 196 33.61 6.01 2.05
CA THR A 196 33.77 7.01 3.10
C THR A 196 32.81 8.20 2.88
N PRO A 197 31.99 8.56 3.88
CA PRO A 197 31.73 7.75 5.08
C PRO A 197 30.74 6.63 4.73
N ALA A 198 31.18 5.37 4.67
CA ALA A 198 30.29 4.24 4.84
C ALA A 198 30.33 3.86 6.31
N GLN A 199 29.20 4.01 7.01
CA GLN A 199 29.04 3.59 8.41
C GLN A 199 29.95 4.28 9.43
N GLU A 200 30.60 5.40 9.10
CA GLU A 200 31.37 6.17 10.09
C GLU A 200 30.44 6.87 11.08
N LYS A 201 30.61 6.54 12.37
CA LYS A 201 29.87 7.09 13.52
C LYS A 201 30.68 8.13 14.30
N THR A 202 31.67 8.76 13.68
CA THR A 202 32.56 9.73 14.35
C THR A 202 31.98 11.13 14.30
#